data_AF-A0A7Z9KJH2-F1
#
_entry.id   AF-A0A7Z9KJH2-F1
#
_cell.length_a   1.000
_cell.length_b   1.000
_cell.length_c   1.000
_cell.angle_alpha   90.00
_cell.angle_beta   90.00
_cell.angle_gamma   90.00
#
_symmetry.space_group_name_H-M   'P 1'
#
loop_
_entity.id
_entity.type
_entity.pdbx_description
1 polymer ?
#
loop_
_entity_poly.entity_id
_entity_poly.type
_entity_poly.pdbx_seq_one_letter_code
_entity_poly.pdbx_strand_id
1 'polypeptide(L)'
;MRKKPDNILQKEWHEAEIPEFNSAKMSKMRPANEVLPDVVAAYHSGTLKRKRGQRGVQKSPTKQAVSIRLSTEVVDFFKQSGKGWQTRVDDVLREYVV
;
A
#
# COMPACT_ATOMS: atom_id res chain seq x y z
N MET A 1 -7.53 -6.56 -7.19
CA MET A 1 -6.93 -7.91 -7.25
C MET A 1 -7.18 -8.61 -5.93
N ARG A 2 -7.72 -9.84 -5.94
CA ARG A 2 -7.93 -10.65 -4.73
C ARG A 2 -6.55 -11.04 -4.20
N LYS A 3 -6.11 -10.47 -3.08
CA LYS A 3 -4.91 -10.94 -2.38
C LYS A 3 -5.32 -12.09 -1.49
N LYS A 4 -4.58 -13.18 -1.57
CA LYS A 4 -4.74 -14.32 -0.67
C LYS A 4 -4.33 -13.89 0.75
N PRO A 5 -5.06 -14.32 1.79
CA PRO A 5 -4.65 -14.14 3.18
C PRO A 5 -3.37 -14.92 3.50
N ASP A 6 -2.49 -14.33 4.30
CA ASP A 6 -1.20 -14.94 4.66
C ASP A 6 -1.35 -16.26 5.44
N ASN A 7 -2.51 -16.47 6.07
CA ASN A 7 -2.83 -17.59 6.95
C ASN A 7 -3.56 -18.77 6.28
N ILE A 8 -3.69 -18.80 4.95
CA ILE A 8 -4.33 -19.89 4.20
C ILE A 8 -3.29 -20.51 3.26
N LEU A 9 -3.35 -21.81 2.93
CA LEU A 9 -2.48 -22.39 1.91
C LEU A 9 -2.97 -22.05 0.50
N GLN A 10 -2.06 -21.90 -0.48
CA GLN A 10 -2.44 -21.49 -1.85
C GLN A 10 -3.38 -22.51 -2.51
N LYS A 11 -3.15 -23.79 -2.24
CA LYS A 11 -3.95 -24.92 -2.72
C LYS A 11 -5.40 -24.83 -2.22
N GLU A 12 -5.58 -24.67 -0.91
CA GLU A 12 -6.89 -24.52 -0.28
C GLU A 12 -7.64 -23.29 -0.80
N TRP A 13 -6.93 -22.19 -1.08
CA TRP A 13 -7.55 -20.97 -1.59
C TRP A 13 -8.05 -21.11 -3.03
N HIS A 14 -7.42 -21.97 -3.84
CA HIS A 14 -7.87 -22.28 -5.20
C HIS A 14 -8.98 -23.33 -5.26
N GLU A 15 -8.98 -24.25 -4.29
CA GLU A 15 -9.91 -25.38 -4.20
C GLU A 15 -11.13 -25.06 -3.33
N ALA A 16 -11.13 -23.90 -2.64
CA ALA A 16 -12.25 -23.45 -1.83
C ALA A 16 -13.50 -23.21 -2.69
N GLU A 17 -14.48 -24.11 -2.55
CA GLU A 17 -15.82 -23.89 -3.06
C GLU A 17 -16.47 -22.72 -2.30
N ILE A 18 -16.97 -21.73 -3.03
CA ILE A 18 -17.72 -20.61 -2.46
C ILE A 18 -19.13 -21.14 -2.18
N PRO A 19 -19.56 -21.27 -0.92
CA PRO A 19 -20.84 -21.91 -0.66
C PRO A 19 -21.98 -20.94 -1.03
N GLU A 20 -23.00 -21.47 -1.70
CA GLU A 20 -24.10 -20.67 -2.27
C GLU A 20 -24.84 -19.81 -1.25
N PHE A 21 -25.25 -18.61 -1.67
CA PHE A 21 -25.97 -17.66 -0.84
C PHE A 21 -27.48 -18.01 -0.81
N ASN A 22 -27.90 -18.80 0.17
CA ASN A 22 -29.29 -19.26 0.31
C ASN A 22 -30.04 -18.58 1.49
N SER A 23 -31.35 -18.76 1.52
CA SER A 23 -32.24 -18.20 2.55
C SER A 23 -31.88 -18.65 3.98
N ALA A 24 -31.44 -19.91 4.14
CA ALA A 24 -31.00 -20.44 5.43
C ALA A 24 -29.76 -19.71 5.98
N LYS A 25 -28.83 -19.27 5.12
CA LYS A 25 -27.71 -18.39 5.52
C LYS A 25 -28.17 -16.99 5.85
N MET A 26 -29.12 -16.44 5.09
CA MET A 26 -29.65 -15.10 5.31
C MET A 26 -30.32 -14.98 6.69
N SER A 27 -31.06 -16.03 7.11
CA SER A 27 -31.68 -16.07 8.45
C SER A 27 -30.67 -16.08 9.61
N LYS A 28 -29.42 -16.47 9.38
CA LYS A 28 -28.37 -16.50 10.42
C LYS A 28 -27.56 -15.20 10.50
N MET A 29 -27.79 -14.26 9.58
CA MET A 29 -27.06 -13.00 9.56
C MET A 29 -27.50 -12.09 10.70
N ARG A 30 -26.52 -11.50 11.38
CA ARG A 30 -26.73 -10.57 12.48
C ARG A 30 -26.27 -9.17 12.07
N PRO A 31 -26.90 -8.11 12.59
CA PRO A 31 -26.51 -6.74 12.24
C PRO A 31 -25.09 -6.44 12.74
N ALA A 32 -24.35 -5.63 11.97
CA ALA A 32 -22.95 -5.31 12.25
C ALA A 32 -22.76 -4.66 13.64
N ASN A 33 -23.74 -3.89 14.10
CA ASN A 33 -23.70 -3.22 15.41
C ASN A 33 -23.66 -4.20 16.59
N GLU A 34 -24.24 -5.40 16.43
CA GLU A 34 -24.23 -6.43 17.47
C GLU A 34 -22.96 -7.28 17.47
N VAL A 35 -22.38 -7.53 16.29
CA VAL A 35 -21.25 -8.46 16.15
C VAL A 35 -19.92 -7.73 16.28
N LEU A 36 -19.85 -6.47 15.85
CA LEU A 36 -18.63 -5.67 15.80
C LEU A 36 -18.90 -4.23 16.26
N PRO A 37 -19.28 -4.01 17.54
CA PRO A 37 -19.62 -2.70 18.05
C PRO A 37 -18.47 -1.69 17.90
N ASP A 38 -17.23 -2.10 18.14
CA ASP A 38 -16.05 -1.22 18.06
C ASP A 38 -15.81 -0.69 16.63
N VAL A 39 -15.99 -1.56 15.62
CA VAL A 39 -15.79 -1.19 14.21
C VAL A 39 -16.89 -0.22 13.77
N VAL A 40 -18.13 -0.47 14.20
CA VAL A 40 -19.27 0.40 13.88
C VAL A 40 -19.10 1.77 14.55
N ALA A 41 -18.71 1.80 15.83
CA ALA A 41 -18.38 3.03 16.54
C ALA A 41 -17.27 3.83 15.83
N ALA A 42 -16.16 3.17 15.46
CA ALA A 42 -15.04 3.79 14.77
C ALA A 42 -15.37 4.25 13.34
N TYR A 43 -16.34 3.62 12.68
CA TYR A 43 -16.88 4.05 11.39
C TYR A 43 -17.71 5.33 11.54
N HIS A 44 -18.61 5.37 12.53
CA HIS A 44 -19.45 6.53 12.81
C HIS A 44 -18.66 7.74 13.32
N SER A 45 -17.61 7.54 14.12
CA SER A 45 -16.71 8.61 14.57
C SER A 45 -15.76 9.11 13.47
N GLY A 46 -15.70 8.43 12.32
CA GLY A 46 -14.87 8.82 11.18
C GLY A 46 -13.39 8.47 11.30
N THR A 47 -12.95 7.79 12.36
CA THR A 47 -11.57 7.30 12.54
C THR A 47 -11.21 6.24 11.51
N LEU A 48 -12.16 5.38 11.12
CA LEU A 48 -11.98 4.40 10.05
C LEU A 48 -12.19 4.97 8.64
N LYS A 49 -12.84 6.14 8.53
CA LYS A 49 -13.22 6.71 7.24
C LYS A 49 -12.10 7.60 6.72
N ARG A 50 -11.28 7.10 5.79
CA ARG A 50 -10.35 7.96 5.03
C ARG A 50 -11.15 9.06 4.34
N LYS A 51 -10.73 10.31 4.49
CA LYS A 51 -11.33 11.42 3.75
C LYS A 51 -11.13 11.18 2.25
N ARG A 52 -12.14 11.49 1.43
CA ARG A 52 -12.04 11.39 -0.02
C ARG A 52 -10.83 12.23 -0.48
N GLY A 53 -9.89 11.60 -1.18
CA GLY A 53 -8.63 12.24 -1.62
C GLY A 53 -7.44 12.07 -0.67
N GLN A 54 -7.61 11.46 0.53
CA GLN A 54 -6.45 11.14 1.37
C GLN A 54 -5.63 10.00 0.78
N ARG A 55 -4.34 10.28 0.57
CA ARG A 55 -3.34 9.28 0.22
C ARG A 55 -3.17 8.31 1.40
N GLY A 56 -2.98 7.03 1.10
CA GLY A 56 -2.67 6.04 2.13
C GLY A 56 -1.31 6.32 2.79
N VAL A 57 -1.03 5.59 3.87
CA VAL A 57 0.27 5.61 4.57
C VAL A 57 1.39 5.40 3.54
N GLN A 58 2.42 6.23 3.63
CA GLN A 58 3.55 6.15 2.74
C GLN A 58 4.30 4.83 2.94
N LYS A 59 4.55 4.09 1.86
CA LYS A 59 5.10 2.73 1.90
C LYS A 59 6.63 2.68 2.01
N SER A 60 7.33 3.76 1.64
CA SER A 60 8.79 3.82 1.62
C SER A 60 9.31 5.00 2.44
N PRO A 61 10.49 4.89 3.08
CA PRO A 61 11.13 6.03 3.73
C PRO A 61 11.22 7.22 2.79
N THR A 62 10.97 8.42 3.32
CA THR A 62 11.08 9.65 2.54
C THR A 62 12.55 9.91 2.24
N LYS A 63 12.87 10.21 0.97
CA LYS A 63 14.22 10.66 0.59
C LYS A 63 14.55 11.95 1.35
N GLN A 64 15.75 12.04 1.91
CA GLN A 64 16.21 13.26 2.58
C GLN A 64 16.73 14.25 1.52
N ALA A 65 16.26 15.49 1.57
CA ALA A 65 16.76 16.56 0.70
C ALA A 65 18.08 17.10 1.28
N VAL A 66 19.20 16.70 0.68
CA VAL A 66 20.54 17.15 1.08
C VAL A 66 21.15 17.99 -0.04
N SER A 67 21.80 19.08 0.32
CA SER A 67 22.58 19.90 -0.62
C SER A 67 24.02 19.40 -0.65
N ILE A 68 24.42 18.76 -1.74
CA ILE A 68 25.80 18.29 -1.98
C ILE A 68 26.38 18.98 -3.20
N ARG A 69 27.70 19.19 -3.21
CA ARG A 69 28.43 19.67 -4.39
C ARG A 69 28.98 18.47 -5.15
N LEU A 70 28.67 18.39 -6.44
CA LEU A 70 29.19 17.38 -7.36
C LEU A 70 30.11 18.04 -8.39
N SER A 71 31.03 17.27 -8.98
CA SER A 71 31.85 17.77 -10.09
C SER A 71 30.98 18.13 -11.29
N THR A 72 31.43 19.11 -12.08
CA THR A 72 30.70 19.62 -13.25
C THR A 72 30.42 18.50 -14.26
N GLU A 73 31.42 17.66 -14.55
CA GLU A 73 31.32 16.54 -15.50
C GLU A 73 30.20 15.56 -15.13
N VAL A 74 30.04 15.26 -13.83
CA VAL A 74 28.98 14.36 -13.35
C VAL A 74 27.62 14.99 -13.55
N VAL A 75 27.46 16.26 -13.16
CA VAL A 75 26.19 16.98 -13.31
C VAL A 75 25.78 17.07 -14.78
N ASP A 76 26.71 17.38 -15.67
CA ASP A 76 26.45 17.52 -17.10
C ASP A 76 26.09 16.19 -17.74
N PHE A 77 26.81 15.12 -17.42
CA PHE A 77 26.49 13.76 -17.90
C PHE A 77 25.06 13.36 -17.52
N PHE A 78 24.68 13.51 -16.25
CA PHE A 78 23.33 13.12 -15.82
C PHE A 78 22.27 14.06 -16.38
N LYS A 79 22.48 15.38 -16.44
CA LYS A 79 21.51 16.32 -17.03
C LYS A 79 21.21 16.01 -18.50
N GLN A 80 22.20 15.57 -19.28
CA GLN A 80 21.99 15.14 -20.67
C GLN A 80 21.03 13.95 -20.80
N SER A 81 20.88 13.12 -19.75
CA SER A 81 19.89 12.02 -19.71
C SER A 81 18.43 12.50 -19.61
N GLY A 82 18.21 13.81 -19.47
CA GLY A 82 16.89 14.43 -19.46
C GLY A 82 16.12 14.24 -18.16
N LYS A 83 14.78 14.14 -18.27
CA LYS A 83 13.88 14.03 -17.12
C LYS A 83 14.28 12.83 -16.25
N GLY A 84 14.37 13.05 -14.94
CA GLY A 84 14.72 12.00 -13.96
C GLY A 84 16.21 11.85 -13.70
N TRP A 85 17.08 12.75 -14.19
CA TRP A 85 18.52 12.66 -13.94
C TRP A 85 18.91 12.61 -12.46
N GLN A 86 18.19 13.33 -11.58
CA GLN A 86 18.43 13.25 -10.12
C GLN A 86 18.14 11.85 -9.56
N THR A 87 17.10 11.17 -10.05
CA THR A 87 16.80 9.79 -9.67
C THR A 87 17.92 8.86 -10.11
N ARG A 88 18.45 9.04 -11.33
CA ARG A 88 19.58 8.25 -11.83
C ARG A 88 20.85 8.45 -10.99
N VAL A 89 21.13 9.68 -10.57
CA VAL A 89 22.23 9.97 -9.63
C VAL A 89 22.04 9.23 -8.31
N ASP A 90 20.84 9.27 -7.74
CA ASP A 90 20.49 8.57 -6.49
C ASP A 90 20.59 7.04 -6.61
N ASP A 91 20.18 6.47 -7.75
CA ASP A 91 20.28 5.03 -7.99
C ASP A 91 21.75 4.58 -8.08
N VAL A 92 22.60 5.34 -8.80
CA VAL A 92 24.04 5.08 -8.85
C VAL A 92 24.68 5.18 -7.48
N LEU A 93 24.36 6.21 -6.68
CA LEU A 93 24.88 6.35 -5.32
C LEU A 93 24.42 5.19 -4.42
N ARG A 94 23.21 4.67 -4.61
CA ARG A 94 22.69 3.53 -3.85
C ARG A 94 23.46 2.25 -4.14
N GLU A 95 23.92 2.04 -5.38
CA GLU A 95 24.73 0.87 -5.76
C GLU A 95 26.09 0.82 -5.04
N TYR A 96 26.61 1.95 -4.55
CA TYR A 96 27.87 1.99 -3.78
C TYR A 96 27.69 1.74 -2.27
N VAL A 97 26.48 1.94 -1.73
CA VAL A 97 26.20 1.95 -0.28
C VAL A 97 25.72 0.57 0.22
N VAL A 98 25.91 -0.50 -0.56
CA VAL A 98 25.40 -1.87 -0.29
C VAL A 98 25.63 -2.32 1.16
#